data_AF-A0A819ZC98-F1
#
_entry.id   AF-A0A819ZC98-F1
#
_cell.length_a   1.000
_cell.length_b   1.000
_cell.length_c   1.000
_cell.angle_alpha   90.00
_cell.angle_beta   90.00
_cell.angle_gamma   90.00
#
_symmetry.space_group_name_H-M   'P 1'
#
loop_
_entity.id
_entity.type
_entity.pdbx_description
1 polymer ?
#
loop_
_entity_poly.entity_id
_entity_poly.type
_entity_poly.pdbx_seq_one_letter_code
_entity_poly.pdbx_strand_id
1 'polypeptide(L)'
;SAQFKCQTRLLHSFEPEILLQTITELDNAKLPQIFIELFPPSIMQSPIDQSLNMIMNTNHLLGQLIRILHEKAKRAKLYNNHTQSRLLLSQAIDILSPLHHQDISIGQVVKYLHYDRLLFDLTESISKQTFLDNENNLWEKCQSFLKENHSDNDINTDLVRVALAYALSRNEIQFLQSLIQTGRRTRFYLDLAKVFARLLNNENQPQIRPELVRELWDRILDILSDKLQGPGGIKQSRNRHQQSNTLNDKLSVVDLQKFLINIHHPILMQIIFSLLSRLYSLILVEQSHVDIYSEYSRYWPTSIDYRQRSIRTSTVAQLTQALFEHIQASKYLPIQIKSSLYRTQADIYLTLQQYTQAMHIYIDAISIETAIFSSPVVSQQDDTMIRNMIKAALQLGYHTQVACICQLLPTPDYNIIFKTLQENYMNDDIDDYYECIWDLALLESLINNLSLRGYEDKKRLAIRICKQKDLNGNNSDEIRLRMIRVKRRLLFKQLFAHYLLPHSRLYRSRAMMKFHYQQITFD
;
A
#
# COMPACT_ATOMS: atom_id res chain seq x y z
N SER A 1 31.89 -9.27 36.68
CA SER A 1 32.75 -8.47 35.78
C SER A 1 32.99 -9.16 34.43
N ALA A 2 33.57 -10.37 34.40
CA ALA A 2 33.83 -11.09 33.15
C ALA A 2 32.58 -11.40 32.30
N GLN A 3 31.48 -11.84 32.93
CA GLN A 3 30.18 -12.07 32.27
C GLN A 3 29.66 -10.82 31.55
N PHE A 4 29.64 -9.67 32.24
CA PHE A 4 29.19 -8.40 31.67
C PHE A 4 30.07 -7.97 30.49
N LYS A 5 31.39 -8.17 30.58
CA LYS A 5 32.34 -7.90 29.49
C LYS A 5 32.05 -8.76 28.25
N CYS A 6 31.82 -10.06 28.44
CA CYS A 6 31.50 -10.98 27.35
C CYS A 6 30.14 -10.66 26.71
N GLN A 7 29.13 -10.35 27.52
CA GLN A 7 27.80 -9.93 27.05
C GLN A 7 27.88 -8.64 26.21
N THR A 8 28.64 -7.65 26.68
CA THR A 8 28.85 -6.39 25.96
C THR A 8 29.55 -6.64 24.61
N ARG A 9 30.61 -7.48 24.60
CA ARG A 9 31.31 -7.87 23.38
C ARG A 9 30.39 -8.60 22.39
N LEU A 10 29.59 -9.57 22.86
CA LEU A 10 28.64 -10.29 22.01
C LEU A 10 27.56 -9.37 21.44
N LEU A 11 27.11 -8.34 22.16
CA LEU A 11 26.09 -7.42 21.66
C LEU A 11 26.66 -6.43 20.64
N HIS A 12 27.84 -5.85 20.90
CA HIS A 12 28.36 -4.72 20.12
C HIS A 12 29.44 -5.07 19.10
N SER A 13 30.14 -6.21 19.23
CA SER A 13 31.12 -6.63 18.24
C SER A 13 30.45 -7.28 17.03
N PHE A 14 31.04 -7.05 15.86
CA PHE A 14 30.68 -7.68 14.59
C PHE A 14 31.86 -8.45 13.97
N GLU A 15 33.04 -8.40 14.60
CA GLU A 15 34.24 -9.06 14.08
C GLU A 15 34.23 -10.55 14.46
N PRO A 16 34.36 -11.47 13.49
CA PRO A 16 34.30 -12.91 13.75
C PRO A 16 35.35 -13.39 14.76
N GLU A 17 36.55 -12.82 14.73
CA GLU A 17 37.65 -13.17 15.64
C GLU A 17 37.31 -12.81 17.09
N ILE A 18 36.80 -11.59 17.32
CA ILE A 18 36.38 -11.13 18.64
C ILE A 18 35.19 -11.96 19.13
N LEU A 19 34.24 -12.28 18.25
CA LEU A 19 33.09 -13.12 18.59
C LEU A 19 33.54 -14.53 18.95
N LEU A 20 34.42 -15.14 18.17
CA LEU A 20 34.97 -16.47 18.45
C LEU A 20 35.74 -16.50 19.77
N GLN A 21 36.60 -15.51 20.00
CA GLN A 21 37.31 -15.36 21.28
C GLN A 21 36.31 -15.25 22.45
N THR A 22 35.28 -14.43 22.30
CA THR A 22 34.26 -14.26 23.34
C THR A 22 33.45 -15.54 23.60
N ILE A 23 33.14 -16.30 22.54
CA ILE A 23 32.47 -17.61 22.67
C ILE A 23 33.38 -18.58 23.43
N THR A 24 34.67 -18.67 23.07
CA THR A 24 35.62 -19.55 23.78
C THR A 24 35.81 -19.15 25.25
N GLU A 25 35.83 -17.84 25.55
CA GLU A 25 35.87 -17.34 26.93
C GLU A 25 34.64 -17.79 27.74
N LEU A 26 33.45 -17.78 27.12
CA LEU A 26 32.19 -18.20 27.75
C LEU A 26 32.07 -19.71 27.95
N ASP A 27 32.50 -20.51 26.97
CA ASP A 27 32.54 -21.97 27.06
C ASP A 27 33.51 -22.42 28.15
N ASN A 28 34.71 -21.82 28.21
CA ASN A 28 35.70 -22.09 29.26
C ASN A 28 35.20 -21.69 30.65
N ALA A 29 34.43 -20.60 30.75
CA ALA A 29 33.81 -20.16 31.99
C ALA A 29 32.57 -20.99 32.39
N LYS A 30 32.14 -21.97 31.59
CA LYS A 30 30.92 -22.76 31.78
C LYS A 30 29.65 -21.92 31.94
N LEU A 31 29.54 -20.82 31.19
CA LEU A 31 28.38 -19.92 31.20
C LEU A 31 27.61 -19.89 29.86
N PRO A 32 27.20 -21.04 29.29
CA PRO A 32 26.51 -21.08 28.00
C PRO A 32 25.08 -20.49 28.06
N GLN A 33 24.50 -20.33 29.27
CA GLN A 33 23.16 -19.75 29.46
C GLN A 33 23.07 -18.32 28.92
N ILE A 34 24.14 -17.53 29.01
CA ILE A 34 24.20 -16.15 28.50
C ILE A 34 23.94 -16.12 26.98
N PHE A 35 24.43 -17.14 26.26
CA PHE A 35 24.19 -17.25 24.82
C PHE A 35 22.71 -17.46 24.51
N ILE A 36 22.06 -18.35 25.26
CA ILE A 36 20.63 -18.68 25.07
C ILE A 36 19.75 -17.48 25.43
N GLU A 37 20.13 -16.70 26.43
CA GLU A 37 19.42 -15.47 26.81
C GLU A 37 19.53 -14.37 25.74
N LEU A 38 20.73 -14.18 25.16
CA LEU A 38 20.99 -13.13 24.18
C LEU A 38 20.54 -13.50 22.76
N PHE A 39 20.61 -14.77 22.41
CA PHE A 39 20.30 -15.33 21.09
C PHE A 39 19.43 -16.59 21.24
N PRO A 40 18.19 -16.44 21.75
CA PRO A 40 17.31 -17.56 22.01
C PRO A 40 17.04 -18.37 20.74
N PRO A 41 16.96 -19.72 20.84
CA PRO A 41 16.60 -20.54 19.68
C PRO A 41 15.22 -20.15 19.19
N SER A 42 15.07 -20.04 17.87
CA SER A 42 13.78 -19.72 17.26
C SER A 42 12.72 -20.74 17.72
N ILE A 43 11.59 -20.23 18.20
CA ILE A 43 10.44 -21.04 18.67
C ILE A 43 9.87 -21.87 17.51
N MET A 44 10.00 -21.37 16.28
CA MET A 44 9.73 -22.13 15.06
C MET A 44 11.06 -22.59 14.47
N GLN A 45 11.29 -23.90 14.45
CA GLN A 45 12.49 -24.49 13.83
C GLN A 45 12.48 -24.19 12.33
N SER A 46 13.22 -23.16 11.92
CA SER A 46 13.46 -22.92 10.50
C SER A 46 14.40 -24.00 9.95
N PRO A 47 14.40 -24.28 8.64
CA PRO A 47 15.27 -25.30 8.05
C PRO A 47 16.76 -25.05 8.37
N ILE A 48 17.17 -23.77 8.41
CA ILE A 48 18.53 -23.40 8.80
C ILE A 48 18.82 -23.68 10.28
N ASP A 49 17.85 -23.50 11.19
CA ASP A 49 18.03 -23.83 12.60
C ASP A 49 18.27 -25.34 12.81
N GLN A 50 17.60 -26.19 12.02
CA GLN A 50 17.79 -27.63 12.07
C GLN A 50 19.20 -28.02 11.61
N SER A 51 19.67 -27.47 10.47
CA SER A 51 21.03 -27.71 9.98
C SER A 51 22.09 -27.11 10.91
N LEU A 52 21.85 -25.93 11.49
CA LEU A 52 22.75 -25.31 12.48
C LEU A 52 22.85 -26.15 13.77
N ASN A 53 21.75 -26.74 14.23
CA ASN A 53 21.77 -27.65 15.37
C ASN A 53 22.61 -28.90 15.08
N MET A 54 22.58 -29.42 13.85
CA MET A 54 23.46 -30.53 13.45
C MET A 54 24.94 -30.12 13.48
N ILE A 55 25.28 -28.93 12.99
CA ILE A 55 26.65 -28.40 13.05
C ILE A 55 27.09 -28.16 14.50
N MET A 56 26.22 -27.65 15.37
CA MET A 56 26.55 -27.46 16.79
C MET A 56 26.87 -28.77 17.51
N ASN A 57 26.32 -29.90 17.06
CA ASN A 57 26.62 -31.21 17.61
C ASN A 57 28.00 -31.74 17.17
N THR A 58 28.49 -31.35 15.99
CA THR A 58 29.80 -31.77 15.46
C THR A 58 30.92 -30.78 15.81
N ASN A 59 30.65 -29.49 15.69
CA ASN A 59 31.55 -28.40 16.04
C ASN A 59 30.77 -27.26 16.72
N HIS A 60 30.68 -27.36 18.05
CA HIS A 60 29.94 -26.44 18.91
C HIS A 60 30.31 -24.97 18.70
N LEU A 61 31.62 -24.67 18.67
CA LEU A 61 32.13 -23.29 18.51
C LEU A 61 31.74 -22.70 17.16
N LEU A 62 31.90 -23.47 16.08
CA LEU A 62 31.56 -23.04 14.73
C LEU A 62 30.05 -22.80 14.59
N GLY A 63 29.24 -23.74 15.06
CA GLY A 63 27.77 -23.61 15.00
C GLY A 63 27.26 -22.40 15.78
N GLN A 64 27.84 -22.12 16.96
CA GLN A 64 27.49 -20.93 17.74
C GLN A 64 27.89 -19.62 17.05
N LEU A 65 29.09 -19.55 16.47
CA LEU A 65 29.57 -18.36 15.76
C LEU A 65 28.64 -18.02 14.59
N ILE A 66 28.31 -19.01 13.75
CA ILE A 66 27.44 -18.80 12.59
C ILE A 66 26.04 -18.39 13.03
N ARG A 67 25.51 -18.98 14.11
CA ARG A 67 24.22 -18.58 14.66
C ARG A 67 24.21 -17.14 15.16
N ILE A 68 25.28 -16.67 15.80
CA ILE A 68 25.40 -15.26 16.22
C ILE A 68 25.43 -14.34 15.01
N LEU A 69 26.23 -14.66 13.99
CA LEU A 69 26.31 -13.86 12.76
C LEU A 69 24.94 -13.79 12.06
N HIS A 70 24.24 -14.92 11.97
CA HIS A 70 22.90 -15.02 11.38
C HIS A 70 21.85 -14.19 12.13
N GLU A 71 21.78 -14.32 13.46
CA GLU A 71 20.83 -13.55 14.27
C GLU A 71 21.15 -12.05 14.29
N LYS A 72 22.44 -11.67 14.31
CA LYS A 72 22.85 -10.27 14.13
C LYS A 72 22.46 -9.75 12.75
N ALA A 73 22.61 -10.54 11.70
CA ALA A 73 22.21 -10.14 10.35
C ALA A 73 20.68 -9.91 10.25
N LYS A 74 19.88 -10.79 10.87
CA LYS A 74 18.42 -10.59 10.96
C LYS A 74 18.05 -9.33 11.74
N ARG A 75 18.68 -9.09 12.90
CA ARG A 75 18.48 -7.86 13.69
C ARG A 75 18.88 -6.61 12.90
N ALA A 76 20.01 -6.63 12.21
CA ALA A 76 20.45 -5.52 11.36
C ALA A 76 19.41 -5.20 10.28
N LYS A 77 18.76 -6.22 9.68
CA LYS A 77 17.63 -6.02 8.76
C LYS A 77 16.44 -5.34 9.41
N LEU A 78 16.05 -5.75 10.63
CA LEU A 78 14.92 -5.14 11.34
C LEU A 78 15.13 -3.63 11.57
N TYR A 79 16.40 -3.20 11.70
CA TYR A 79 16.78 -1.78 11.79
C TYR A 79 17.10 -1.13 10.43
N ASN A 80 16.73 -1.74 9.30
CA ASN A 80 17.00 -1.28 7.93
C ASN A 80 18.50 -1.07 7.61
N ASN A 81 19.40 -1.70 8.36
CA ASN A 81 20.84 -1.66 8.09
C ASN A 81 21.25 -2.81 7.15
N HIS A 82 20.90 -2.66 5.87
CA HIS A 82 21.11 -3.69 4.85
C HIS A 82 22.59 -3.98 4.58
N THR A 83 23.47 -2.97 4.65
CA THR A 83 24.90 -3.13 4.41
C THR A 83 25.54 -4.01 5.48
N GLN A 84 25.23 -3.77 6.75
CA GLN A 84 25.73 -4.58 7.86
C GLN A 84 25.19 -6.01 7.80
N SER A 85 23.90 -6.17 7.47
CA SER A 85 23.29 -7.49 7.30
C SER A 85 24.00 -8.32 6.21
N ARG A 86 24.27 -7.71 5.05
CA ARG A 86 25.02 -8.34 3.94
C ARG A 86 26.44 -8.73 4.33
N LEU A 87 27.14 -7.86 5.05
CA LEU A 87 28.51 -8.11 5.48
C LEU A 87 28.59 -9.31 6.43
N LEU A 88 27.70 -9.37 7.42
CA LEU A 88 27.63 -10.49 8.39
C LEU A 88 27.31 -11.83 7.73
N LEU A 89 26.40 -11.85 6.75
CA LEU A 89 26.08 -13.08 6.01
C LEU A 89 27.21 -13.49 5.09
N SER A 90 27.88 -12.52 4.45
CA SER A 90 29.05 -12.80 3.61
C SER A 90 30.17 -13.41 4.44
N GLN A 91 30.45 -12.85 5.62
CA GLN A 91 31.41 -13.43 6.57
C GLN A 91 31.02 -14.85 6.99
N ALA A 92 29.75 -15.11 7.31
CA ALA A 92 29.30 -16.45 7.67
C ALA A 92 29.46 -17.46 6.51
N ILE A 93 29.18 -17.03 5.27
CA ILE A 93 29.38 -17.84 4.06
C ILE A 93 30.87 -18.10 3.82
N ASP A 94 31.73 -17.08 3.92
CA ASP A 94 33.17 -17.18 3.69
C ASP A 94 33.85 -18.12 4.70
N ILE A 95 33.37 -18.15 5.95
CA ILE A 95 33.84 -19.08 6.99
C ILE A 95 33.45 -20.53 6.66
N LEU A 96 32.24 -20.76 6.15
CA LEU A 96 31.71 -22.11 5.92
C LEU A 96 32.05 -22.68 4.53
N SER A 97 32.28 -21.83 3.53
CA SER A 97 32.51 -22.24 2.15
C SER A 97 33.71 -23.22 2.02
N PRO A 98 34.88 -23.01 2.65
CA PRO A 98 35.98 -23.96 2.58
C PRO A 98 35.65 -25.35 3.18
N LEU A 99 34.65 -25.43 4.06
CA LEU A 99 34.29 -26.63 4.82
C LEU A 99 33.10 -27.37 4.20
N HIS A 100 32.41 -26.79 3.22
CA HIS A 100 31.15 -27.32 2.72
C HIS A 100 31.28 -28.70 2.03
N HIS A 101 32.46 -29.05 1.55
CA HIS A 101 32.71 -30.35 0.92
C HIS A 101 32.86 -31.49 1.94
N GLN A 102 33.06 -31.16 3.22
CA GLN A 102 33.34 -32.12 4.28
C GLN A 102 32.07 -32.60 5.00
N ASP A 103 31.03 -31.76 5.03
CA ASP A 103 29.79 -32.05 5.75
C ASP A 103 28.57 -31.51 4.97
N ILE A 104 27.59 -32.39 4.72
CA ILE A 104 26.35 -32.07 4.03
C ILE A 104 25.55 -30.99 4.79
N SER A 105 25.59 -31.01 6.12
CA SER A 105 24.90 -30.02 6.96
C SER A 105 25.48 -28.61 6.78
N ILE A 106 26.81 -28.51 6.61
CA ILE A 106 27.49 -27.24 6.31
C ILE A 106 27.07 -26.73 4.92
N GLY A 107 27.03 -27.61 3.92
CA GLY A 107 26.54 -27.26 2.57
C GLY A 107 25.10 -26.74 2.59
N GLN A 108 24.22 -27.34 3.40
CA GLN A 108 22.84 -26.85 3.59
C GLN A 108 22.79 -25.48 4.26
N VAL A 109 23.60 -25.24 5.30
CA VAL A 109 23.64 -23.92 5.95
C VAL A 109 24.16 -22.85 5.00
N VAL A 110 25.21 -23.12 4.23
CA VAL A 110 25.71 -22.19 3.20
C VAL A 110 24.60 -21.84 2.20
N LYS A 111 23.87 -22.85 1.72
CA LYS A 111 22.71 -22.66 0.84
C LYS A 111 21.65 -21.74 1.46
N TYR A 112 21.27 -21.96 2.72
CA TYR A 112 20.29 -21.13 3.41
C TYR A 112 20.79 -19.70 3.68
N LEU A 113 22.07 -19.52 3.99
CA LEU A 113 22.67 -18.19 4.13
C LEU A 113 22.64 -17.41 2.80
N HIS A 114 22.88 -18.08 1.67
CA HIS A 114 22.71 -17.47 0.35
C HIS A 114 21.26 -17.08 0.07
N TYR A 115 20.29 -17.89 0.48
CA TYR A 115 18.87 -17.57 0.35
C TYR A 115 18.46 -16.38 1.21
N ASP A 116 18.92 -16.30 2.45
CA ASP A 116 18.65 -15.15 3.30
C ASP A 116 19.28 -13.88 2.71
N ARG A 117 20.52 -13.97 2.21
CA ARG A 117 21.18 -12.87 1.48
C ARG A 117 20.35 -12.42 0.27
N LEU A 118 19.89 -13.36 -0.56
CA LEU A 118 19.03 -13.06 -1.71
C LEU A 118 17.73 -12.39 -1.27
N LEU A 119 17.09 -12.88 -0.20
CA LEU A 119 15.88 -12.28 0.36
C LEU A 119 16.13 -10.82 0.77
N PHE A 120 17.28 -10.51 1.38
CA PHE A 120 17.63 -9.14 1.76
C PHE A 120 17.84 -8.25 0.54
N ASP A 121 18.61 -8.70 -0.45
CA ASP A 121 18.90 -7.94 -1.66
C ASP A 121 17.61 -7.64 -2.45
N LEU A 122 16.71 -8.61 -2.57
CA LEU A 122 15.40 -8.43 -3.21
C LEU A 122 14.50 -7.48 -2.41
N THR A 123 14.43 -7.63 -1.08
CA THR A 123 13.59 -6.76 -0.23
C THR A 123 14.06 -5.31 -0.31
N GLU A 124 15.37 -5.08 -0.33
CA GLU A 124 15.95 -3.73 -0.49
C GLU A 124 15.69 -3.16 -1.88
N SER A 125 15.83 -3.97 -2.93
CA SER A 125 15.54 -3.53 -4.29
C SER A 125 14.06 -3.17 -4.48
N ILE A 126 13.14 -3.95 -3.88
CA ILE A 126 11.71 -3.65 -3.83
C ILE A 126 11.43 -2.37 -3.03
N SER A 127 12.02 -2.20 -1.84
CA SER A 127 11.78 -1.02 -1.00
C SER A 127 12.32 0.28 -1.61
N LYS A 128 13.45 0.19 -2.33
CA LYS A 128 14.00 1.30 -3.12
C LYS A 128 13.26 1.51 -4.44
N GLN A 129 12.42 0.56 -4.84
CA GLN A 129 11.73 0.53 -6.14
C GLN A 129 12.70 0.63 -7.33
N THR A 130 13.90 0.08 -7.16
CA THR A 130 14.95 0.06 -8.19
C THR A 130 14.96 -1.32 -8.83
N PHE A 131 14.30 -1.43 -9.98
CA PHE A 131 14.10 -2.69 -10.71
C PHE A 131 15.01 -2.88 -11.91
N LEU A 132 15.86 -1.90 -12.22
CA LEU A 132 16.92 -2.02 -13.24
C LEU A 132 18.08 -2.86 -12.69
N ASP A 133 18.68 -3.69 -13.54
CA ASP A 133 19.88 -4.43 -13.18
C ASP A 133 21.06 -3.47 -12.99
N ASN A 134 21.43 -3.25 -11.72
CA ASN A 134 22.77 -2.77 -11.39
C ASN A 134 23.72 -3.97 -11.30
N GLU A 135 25.04 -3.70 -11.30
CA GLU A 135 26.24 -4.58 -11.39
C GLU A 135 26.25 -5.93 -10.60
N ASN A 136 25.23 -6.24 -9.79
CA ASN A 136 25.20 -7.38 -8.87
C ASN A 136 24.47 -8.65 -9.37
N ASN A 137 24.02 -8.68 -10.63
CA ASN A 137 23.29 -9.79 -11.25
C ASN A 137 22.14 -10.33 -10.37
N LEU A 138 21.40 -9.42 -9.73
CA LEU A 138 20.34 -9.77 -8.78
C LEU A 138 19.22 -10.57 -9.46
N TRP A 139 18.86 -10.18 -10.69
CA TRP A 139 17.86 -10.90 -11.47
C TRP A 139 18.28 -12.33 -11.80
N GLU A 140 19.52 -12.55 -12.23
CA GLU A 140 20.03 -13.91 -12.52
C GLU A 140 19.98 -14.83 -11.30
N LYS A 141 20.32 -14.29 -10.11
CA LYS A 141 20.21 -15.02 -8.83
C LYS A 141 18.75 -15.34 -8.50
N CYS A 142 17.84 -14.40 -8.72
CA CYS A 142 16.40 -14.60 -8.53
C CYS A 142 15.85 -15.68 -9.48
N GLN A 143 16.22 -15.63 -10.76
CA GLN A 143 15.83 -16.63 -11.75
C GLN A 143 16.35 -18.02 -11.39
N SER A 144 17.62 -18.10 -10.99
CA SER A 144 18.25 -19.37 -10.58
C SER A 144 17.53 -19.98 -9.39
N PHE A 145 17.21 -19.17 -8.37
CA PHE A 145 16.42 -19.61 -7.22
C PHE A 145 15.02 -20.10 -7.59
N LEU A 146 14.30 -19.36 -8.45
CA LEU A 146 12.93 -19.73 -8.85
C LEU A 146 12.87 -20.95 -9.76
N LYS A 147 13.93 -21.24 -10.54
CA LYS A 147 14.06 -22.45 -11.38
C LYS A 147 14.48 -23.68 -10.58
N GLU A 148 15.08 -23.49 -9.40
CA GLU A 148 15.55 -24.60 -8.57
C GLU A 148 14.37 -25.42 -8.02
N ASN A 149 14.51 -26.75 -8.02
CA ASN A 149 13.52 -27.66 -7.45
C ASN A 149 13.73 -27.77 -5.94
N HIS A 150 12.91 -27.06 -5.18
CA HIS A 150 12.93 -27.10 -3.72
C HIS A 150 12.01 -28.19 -3.17
N SER A 151 12.42 -28.84 -2.09
CA SER A 151 11.52 -29.70 -1.31
C SER A 151 10.57 -28.84 -0.44
N ASP A 152 9.39 -29.36 -0.09
CA ASP A 152 8.41 -28.64 0.75
C ASP A 152 8.93 -28.30 2.16
N ASN A 153 9.96 -29.01 2.63
CA ASN A 153 10.57 -28.80 3.94
C ASN A 153 11.70 -27.77 3.92
N ASP A 154 12.37 -27.58 2.77
CA ASP A 154 13.54 -26.70 2.65
C ASP A 154 13.17 -25.28 2.18
N ILE A 155 11.98 -25.08 1.62
CA ILE A 155 11.63 -23.83 0.94
C ILE A 155 11.25 -22.70 1.90
N ASN A 156 11.96 -21.57 1.79
CA ASN A 156 11.59 -20.34 2.47
C ASN A 156 10.45 -19.63 1.70
N THR A 157 9.22 -19.75 2.20
CA THR A 157 8.02 -19.16 1.58
C THR A 157 8.10 -17.64 1.44
N ASP A 158 8.78 -16.94 2.35
CA ASP A 158 8.96 -15.49 2.26
C ASP A 158 9.88 -15.11 1.09
N LEU A 159 10.95 -15.87 0.85
CA LEU A 159 11.83 -15.66 -0.29
C LEU A 159 11.10 -15.88 -1.61
N VAL A 160 10.29 -16.93 -1.72
CA VAL A 160 9.47 -17.19 -2.91
C VAL A 160 8.49 -16.06 -3.18
N ARG A 161 7.77 -15.62 -2.14
CA ARG A 161 6.83 -14.50 -2.22
C ARG A 161 7.52 -13.22 -2.72
N VAL A 162 8.68 -12.88 -2.16
CA VAL A 162 9.46 -11.69 -2.53
C VAL A 162 10.05 -11.83 -3.94
N ALA A 163 10.58 -13.00 -4.30
CA ALA A 163 11.16 -13.26 -5.62
C ALA A 163 10.11 -13.17 -6.74
N LEU A 164 8.92 -13.72 -6.54
CA LEU A 164 7.82 -13.62 -7.51
C LEU A 164 7.31 -12.18 -7.63
N ALA A 165 7.18 -11.44 -6.53
CA ALA A 165 6.79 -10.04 -6.56
C ALA A 165 7.84 -9.16 -7.26
N TYR A 166 9.13 -9.46 -7.08
CA TYR A 166 10.23 -8.82 -7.79
C TYR A 166 10.15 -9.07 -9.30
N ALA A 167 9.96 -10.32 -9.72
CA ALA A 167 9.79 -10.69 -11.13
C ALA A 167 8.59 -9.99 -11.78
N LEU A 168 7.45 -9.89 -11.08
CA LEU A 168 6.27 -9.15 -11.53
C LEU A 168 6.56 -7.65 -11.68
N SER A 169 7.27 -7.07 -10.73
CA SER A 169 7.62 -5.64 -10.75
C SER A 169 8.60 -5.28 -11.86
N ARG A 170 9.42 -6.26 -12.30
CA ARG A 170 10.30 -6.15 -13.47
C ARG A 170 9.62 -6.43 -14.81
N ASN A 171 8.33 -6.78 -14.81
CA ASN A 171 7.59 -7.16 -16.01
C ASN A 171 8.16 -8.41 -16.74
N GLU A 172 8.70 -9.37 -15.98
CA GLU A 172 9.34 -10.59 -16.52
C GLU A 172 8.28 -11.68 -16.84
N ILE A 173 7.35 -11.32 -17.72
CA ILE A 173 6.12 -12.08 -18.02
C ILE A 173 6.43 -13.49 -18.54
N GLN A 174 7.28 -13.59 -19.56
CA GLN A 174 7.57 -14.86 -20.23
C GLN A 174 8.23 -15.85 -19.28
N PHE A 175 9.17 -15.35 -18.45
CA PHE A 175 9.83 -16.15 -17.43
C PHE A 175 8.83 -16.70 -16.41
N LEU A 176 7.97 -15.84 -15.85
CA LEU A 176 6.95 -16.25 -14.87
C LEU A 176 5.98 -17.31 -15.43
N GLN A 177 5.62 -17.20 -16.70
CA GLN A 177 4.78 -18.20 -17.38
C GLN A 177 5.50 -19.53 -17.57
N SER A 178 6.82 -19.51 -17.80
CA SER A 178 7.66 -20.70 -17.99
C SER A 178 7.94 -21.51 -16.72
N LEU A 179 7.79 -20.89 -15.54
CA LEU A 179 8.10 -21.54 -14.25
C LEU A 179 7.23 -22.78 -14.03
N ILE A 180 7.85 -23.88 -13.58
CA ILE A 180 7.15 -25.12 -13.23
C ILE A 180 6.76 -25.07 -11.76
N GLN A 181 5.63 -25.70 -11.40
CA GLN A 181 5.18 -25.75 -10.02
C GLN A 181 6.18 -26.52 -9.15
N THR A 182 6.79 -25.82 -8.19
CA THR A 182 7.65 -26.39 -7.16
C THR A 182 6.93 -26.29 -5.81
N GLY A 183 6.80 -27.42 -5.10
CA GLY A 183 6.22 -27.49 -3.75
C GLY A 183 4.71 -27.21 -3.62
N ARG A 184 4.06 -27.84 -2.63
CA ARG A 184 2.64 -27.58 -2.30
C ARG A 184 2.45 -26.22 -1.65
N ARG A 185 3.37 -25.80 -0.77
CA ARG A 185 3.27 -24.57 0.04
C ARG A 185 3.41 -23.29 -0.79
N THR A 186 4.17 -23.36 -1.87
CA THR A 186 4.55 -22.23 -2.73
C THR A 186 3.69 -22.10 -3.97
N ARG A 187 2.89 -23.13 -4.25
CA ARG A 187 1.94 -23.19 -5.36
C ARG A 187 1.01 -21.98 -5.43
N PHE A 188 0.48 -21.52 -4.29
CA PHE A 188 -0.47 -20.41 -4.27
C PHE A 188 0.14 -19.09 -4.77
N TYR A 189 1.36 -18.78 -4.35
CA TYR A 189 2.05 -17.56 -4.82
C TYR A 189 2.37 -17.66 -6.30
N LEU A 190 2.84 -18.83 -6.77
CA LEU A 190 3.16 -19.03 -8.18
C LEU A 190 1.92 -18.95 -9.07
N ASP A 191 0.81 -19.59 -8.66
CA ASP A 191 -0.44 -19.56 -9.41
C ASP A 191 -0.97 -18.11 -9.52
N LEU A 192 -0.93 -17.33 -8.43
CA LEU A 192 -1.28 -15.90 -8.46
C LEU A 192 -0.32 -15.10 -9.35
N ALA A 193 0.99 -15.32 -9.24
CA ALA A 193 1.97 -14.63 -10.09
C ALA A 193 1.78 -14.93 -11.57
N LYS A 194 1.40 -16.17 -11.93
CA LYS A 194 1.07 -16.54 -13.32
C LYS A 194 -0.21 -15.90 -13.81
N VAL A 195 -1.23 -15.75 -12.97
CA VAL A 195 -2.45 -14.99 -13.31
C VAL A 195 -2.09 -13.53 -13.58
N PHE A 196 -1.32 -12.90 -12.70
CA PHE A 196 -0.85 -11.52 -12.89
C PHE A 196 0.01 -11.35 -14.14
N ALA A 197 0.96 -12.25 -14.39
CA ALA A 197 1.78 -12.22 -15.60
C ALA A 197 0.92 -12.33 -16.87
N ARG A 198 -0.12 -13.18 -16.87
CA ARG A 198 -1.06 -13.28 -18.00
C ARG A 198 -1.89 -12.01 -18.19
N LEU A 199 -2.28 -11.34 -17.10
CA LEU A 199 -2.98 -10.05 -17.15
C LEU A 199 -2.08 -8.92 -17.69
N LEU A 200 -0.77 -9.01 -17.48
CA LEU A 200 0.21 -8.08 -18.05
C LEU A 200 0.53 -8.37 -19.53
N ASN A 201 0.37 -9.62 -19.97
CA ASN A 201 0.64 -10.07 -21.35
C ASN A 201 -0.43 -9.62 -22.36
N ASN A 202 -0.77 -8.33 -22.34
CA ASN A 202 -1.77 -7.68 -23.18
C ASN A 202 -1.15 -6.92 -24.36
N GLU A 203 0.14 -7.15 -24.69
CA GLU A 203 0.89 -6.38 -25.71
C GLU A 203 0.20 -6.31 -27.09
N ASN A 204 -0.79 -7.17 -27.37
CA ASN A 204 -1.52 -7.20 -28.63
C ASN A 204 -3.06 -7.04 -28.52
N GLN A 205 -3.62 -6.76 -27.33
CA GLN A 205 -5.07 -6.65 -27.16
C GLN A 205 -5.47 -5.36 -26.41
N PRO A 206 -6.38 -4.54 -26.97
CA PRO A 206 -6.81 -3.29 -26.34
C PRO A 206 -7.68 -3.49 -25.09
N GLN A 207 -7.99 -4.74 -24.71
CA GLN A 207 -8.89 -5.09 -23.61
C GLN A 207 -8.36 -6.31 -22.85
N ILE A 208 -8.56 -6.30 -21.52
CA ILE A 208 -8.26 -7.43 -20.65
C ILE A 208 -9.22 -8.59 -20.96
N ARG A 209 -8.68 -9.80 -21.08
CA ARG A 209 -9.49 -11.01 -21.32
C ARG A 209 -10.40 -11.31 -20.11
N PRO A 210 -11.72 -11.45 -20.31
CA PRO A 210 -12.68 -11.63 -19.21
C PRO A 210 -12.44 -12.94 -18.43
N GLU A 211 -11.93 -13.98 -19.09
CA GLU A 211 -11.58 -15.26 -18.46
C GLU A 211 -10.51 -15.10 -17.38
N LEU A 212 -9.48 -14.28 -17.63
CA LEU A 212 -8.40 -14.02 -16.68
C LEU A 212 -8.87 -13.19 -15.48
N VAL A 213 -9.77 -12.25 -15.74
CA VAL A 213 -10.40 -11.42 -14.71
C VAL A 213 -11.24 -12.29 -13.77
N ARG A 214 -12.03 -13.21 -14.34
CA ARG A 214 -12.85 -14.15 -13.58
C ARG A 214 -11.98 -15.12 -12.77
N GLU A 215 -10.91 -15.64 -13.38
CA GLU A 215 -9.94 -16.49 -12.66
C GLU A 215 -9.33 -15.77 -11.45
N LEU A 216 -8.92 -14.50 -11.62
CA LEU A 216 -8.38 -13.71 -10.51
C LEU A 216 -9.45 -13.47 -9.43
N TRP A 217 -10.66 -13.08 -9.84
CA TRP A 217 -11.79 -12.86 -8.94
C TRP A 217 -12.06 -14.07 -8.06
N ASP A 218 -12.26 -15.24 -8.67
CA ASP A 218 -12.59 -16.48 -7.96
C ASP A 218 -11.46 -16.89 -6.99
N ARG A 219 -10.20 -16.75 -7.40
CA ARG A 219 -9.04 -17.07 -6.55
C ARG A 219 -8.94 -16.16 -5.33
N ILE A 220 -9.15 -14.85 -5.50
CA ILE A 220 -9.10 -13.91 -4.37
C ILE A 220 -10.27 -14.20 -3.41
N LEU A 221 -11.47 -14.50 -3.94
CA LEU A 221 -12.60 -14.84 -3.08
C LEU A 221 -12.43 -16.15 -2.33
N ASP A 222 -11.80 -17.15 -2.93
CA ASP A 222 -11.49 -18.42 -2.25
C ASP A 222 -10.51 -18.25 -1.09
N ILE A 223 -9.66 -17.22 -1.13
CA ILE A 223 -8.74 -16.84 -0.05
C ILE A 223 -9.47 -16.04 1.04
N LEU A 224 -10.36 -15.12 0.65
CA LEU A 224 -11.10 -14.25 1.57
C LEU A 224 -12.26 -14.96 2.28
N SER A 225 -12.81 -16.02 1.68
CA SER A 225 -13.98 -16.73 2.21
C SER A 225 -13.58 -17.65 3.36
N ASP A 226 -14.14 -17.40 4.54
CA ASP A 226 -14.14 -18.38 5.62
C ASP A 226 -14.99 -19.58 5.18
N LYS A 227 -14.47 -20.80 5.36
CA LYS A 227 -15.31 -21.99 5.19
C LYS A 227 -16.42 -21.90 6.24
N LEU A 228 -17.65 -21.66 5.79
CA LEU A 228 -18.83 -21.98 6.57
C LEU A 228 -18.74 -23.47 6.89
N GLN A 229 -18.40 -23.81 8.14
CA GLN A 229 -18.77 -25.12 8.66
C GLN A 229 -20.30 -25.13 8.65
N GLY A 230 -20.88 -25.72 7.60
CA GLY A 230 -22.33 -25.79 7.48
C GLY A 230 -22.92 -26.47 8.73
N PRO A 231 -24.15 -26.11 9.17
CA PRO A 231 -24.80 -26.73 10.33
C PRO A 231 -25.17 -28.22 10.14
N GLY A 232 -24.68 -28.89 9.10
CA GLY A 232 -25.03 -30.27 8.71
C GLY A 232 -23.87 -31.26 8.69
N GLY A 233 -22.67 -30.89 9.17
CA GLY A 233 -21.47 -31.74 9.10
C GLY A 233 -21.41 -32.92 10.10
N ILE A 234 -22.51 -33.26 10.77
CA ILE A 234 -22.61 -34.45 11.63
C ILE A 234 -23.59 -35.41 10.97
N LYS A 235 -23.11 -36.16 9.96
CA LYS A 235 -23.50 -37.54 9.66
C LYS A 235 -22.75 -38.04 8.44
N GLN A 236 -22.19 -39.24 8.58
CA GLN A 236 -21.56 -40.09 7.57
C GLN A 236 -20.07 -39.82 7.25
N SER A 237 -19.18 -40.44 8.05
CA SER A 237 -18.41 -41.60 7.56
C SER A 237 -17.59 -42.19 8.70
N ARG A 238 -18.15 -43.20 9.39
CA ARG A 238 -17.37 -44.16 10.17
C ARG A 238 -16.75 -45.13 9.16
N ASN A 239 -15.62 -44.75 8.58
CA ASN A 239 -14.57 -45.62 8.02
C ASN A 239 -13.67 -44.81 7.09
N ARG A 240 -12.59 -44.24 7.65
CA ARG A 240 -11.32 -44.05 6.94
C ARG A 240 -10.21 -43.87 7.96
N HIS A 241 -9.45 -44.94 8.16
CA HIS A 241 -8.09 -44.82 8.64
C HIS A 241 -7.29 -43.91 7.69
N GLN A 242 -6.42 -43.09 8.29
CA GLN A 242 -5.33 -42.35 7.65
C GLN A 242 -5.73 -41.41 6.50
N GLN A 243 -6.12 -40.17 6.83
CA GLN A 243 -5.79 -39.01 6.01
C GLN A 243 -5.39 -37.86 6.93
N SER A 244 -4.10 -37.63 7.00
CA SER A 244 -3.43 -36.50 7.64
C SER A 244 -3.93 -35.15 7.08
N ASN A 245 -4.40 -34.26 7.96
CA ASN A 245 -4.31 -32.79 7.87
C ASN A 245 -4.34 -32.12 6.47
N THR A 246 -5.39 -32.33 5.68
CA THR A 246 -5.65 -31.56 4.42
C THR A 246 -6.35 -30.21 4.67
N LEU A 247 -6.42 -29.73 5.91
CA LEU A 247 -7.18 -28.53 6.30
C LEU A 247 -6.37 -27.22 6.22
N ASN A 248 -5.04 -27.28 6.09
CA ASN A 248 -4.15 -26.10 6.11
C ASN A 248 -3.54 -25.70 4.75
N ASP A 249 -3.96 -26.31 3.64
CA ASP A 249 -3.44 -25.99 2.29
C ASP A 249 -4.15 -24.78 1.66
N LYS A 250 -4.30 -23.66 2.37
CA LYS A 250 -4.80 -22.40 1.76
C LYS A 250 -3.88 -21.25 2.13
N LEU A 251 -3.64 -20.36 1.18
CA LEU A 251 -2.99 -19.08 1.43
C LEU A 251 -3.84 -18.28 2.42
N SER A 252 -3.25 -17.81 3.52
CA SER A 252 -3.95 -16.96 4.48
C SER A 252 -4.16 -15.55 3.92
N VAL A 253 -5.13 -14.80 4.45
CA VAL A 253 -5.32 -13.40 4.08
C VAL A 253 -4.09 -12.54 4.43
N VAL A 254 -3.42 -12.85 5.54
CA VAL A 254 -2.19 -12.17 5.95
C VAL A 254 -1.07 -12.39 4.93
N ASP A 255 -0.94 -13.62 4.42
CA ASP A 255 0.06 -13.96 3.41
C ASP A 255 -0.27 -13.35 2.05
N LEU A 256 -1.55 -13.27 1.68
CA LEU A 256 -2.01 -12.53 0.51
C LEU A 256 -1.63 -11.05 0.65
N GLN A 257 -1.98 -10.40 1.76
CA GLN A 257 -1.63 -8.99 2.01
C GLN A 257 -0.12 -8.78 1.87
N LYS A 258 0.68 -9.62 2.52
CA LYS A 258 2.15 -9.59 2.41
C LYS A 258 2.65 -9.75 0.97
N PHE A 259 1.98 -10.55 0.13
CA PHE A 259 2.37 -10.69 -1.27
C PHE A 259 2.03 -9.44 -2.07
N LEU A 260 0.82 -8.91 -1.90
CA LEU A 260 0.36 -7.75 -2.68
C LEU A 260 1.16 -6.48 -2.36
N ILE A 261 1.55 -6.24 -1.10
CA ILE A 261 2.39 -5.08 -0.73
C ILE A 261 3.83 -5.15 -1.26
N ASN A 262 4.27 -6.29 -1.79
CA ASN A 262 5.58 -6.38 -2.46
C ASN A 262 5.50 -6.04 -3.96
N ILE A 263 4.28 -5.98 -4.54
CA ILE A 263 4.08 -5.72 -5.96
C ILE A 263 4.18 -4.22 -6.21
N HIS A 264 5.03 -3.84 -7.17
CA HIS A 264 5.24 -2.45 -7.56
C HIS A 264 4.86 -2.14 -9.00
N HIS A 265 4.29 -3.11 -9.72
CA HIS A 265 3.83 -2.90 -11.08
C HIS A 265 2.54 -2.03 -11.11
N PRO A 266 2.53 -0.86 -11.80
CA PRO A 266 1.41 0.09 -11.77
C PRO A 266 0.06 -0.51 -12.16
N ILE A 267 0.03 -1.24 -13.29
CA ILE A 267 -1.20 -1.85 -13.81
C ILE A 267 -1.75 -2.91 -12.83
N LEU A 268 -0.88 -3.71 -12.21
CA LEU A 268 -1.32 -4.73 -11.25
C LEU A 268 -1.92 -4.08 -10.01
N MET A 269 -1.28 -3.04 -9.47
CA MET A 269 -1.85 -2.27 -8.35
C MET A 269 -3.24 -1.75 -8.69
N GLN A 270 -3.42 -1.21 -9.90
CA GLN A 270 -4.71 -0.70 -10.34
C GLN A 270 -5.79 -1.79 -10.48
N ILE A 271 -5.45 -2.94 -11.07
CA ILE A 271 -6.35 -4.09 -11.19
C ILE A 271 -6.73 -4.64 -9.81
N ILE A 272 -5.75 -4.83 -8.92
CA ILE A 272 -5.98 -5.36 -7.57
C ILE A 272 -6.87 -4.40 -6.75
N PHE A 273 -6.57 -3.11 -6.79
CA PHE A 273 -7.37 -2.11 -6.07
C PHE A 273 -8.79 -2.02 -6.62
N SER A 274 -8.94 -2.10 -7.94
CA SER A 274 -10.24 -2.15 -8.63
C SER A 274 -11.06 -3.39 -8.26
N LEU A 275 -10.41 -4.55 -8.14
CA LEU A 275 -11.05 -5.80 -7.68
C LEU A 275 -11.59 -5.62 -6.25
N LEU A 276 -10.75 -5.09 -5.35
CA LEU A 276 -11.13 -4.92 -3.95
C LEU A 276 -12.21 -3.85 -3.78
N SER A 277 -12.14 -2.74 -4.51
CA SER A 277 -13.19 -1.71 -4.48
C SER A 277 -14.53 -2.24 -4.99
N ARG A 278 -14.50 -3.12 -6.00
CA ARG A 278 -15.70 -3.81 -6.45
C ARG A 278 -16.26 -4.76 -5.40
N LEU A 279 -15.42 -5.59 -4.79
CA LEU A 279 -15.85 -6.48 -3.70
C LEU A 279 -16.43 -5.70 -2.53
N TYR A 280 -15.76 -4.63 -2.16
CA TYR A 280 -16.21 -3.72 -1.14
C TYR A 280 -17.60 -3.17 -1.45
N SER A 281 -17.81 -2.70 -2.70
CA SER A 281 -19.14 -2.27 -3.18
C SER A 281 -20.17 -3.39 -3.00
N LEU A 282 -19.93 -4.58 -3.55
CA LEU A 282 -20.92 -5.67 -3.52
C LEU A 282 -21.26 -6.16 -2.11
N ILE A 283 -20.34 -6.08 -1.15
CA ILE A 283 -20.57 -6.48 0.24
C ILE A 283 -21.32 -5.38 1.02
N LEU A 284 -21.12 -4.11 0.69
CA LEU A 284 -21.69 -2.95 1.41
C LEU A 284 -22.89 -2.31 0.73
N VAL A 285 -23.26 -2.74 -0.48
CA VAL A 285 -24.35 -2.18 -1.31
C VAL A 285 -25.72 -2.17 -0.61
N GLU A 286 -25.90 -2.90 0.50
CA GLU A 286 -27.13 -2.75 1.30
C GLU A 286 -27.23 -1.40 2.05
N GLN A 287 -26.19 -0.56 2.08
CA GLN A 287 -26.15 0.65 2.92
C GLN A 287 -25.79 1.98 2.23
N SER A 288 -25.35 2.02 0.96
CA SER A 288 -24.97 3.28 0.29
C SER A 288 -25.43 3.42 -1.17
N HIS A 289 -25.72 4.66 -1.59
CA HIS A 289 -26.07 5.03 -2.97
C HIS A 289 -24.89 5.68 -3.73
N VAL A 290 -23.65 5.41 -3.32
CA VAL A 290 -22.45 5.99 -3.92
C VAL A 290 -21.83 4.97 -4.86
N ASP A 291 -21.77 5.31 -6.14
CA ASP A 291 -21.05 4.50 -7.13
C ASP A 291 -19.54 4.74 -6.98
N ILE A 292 -18.81 3.68 -6.61
CA ILE A 292 -17.36 3.74 -6.43
C ILE A 292 -16.67 3.78 -7.80
N TYR A 293 -15.90 4.83 -8.07
CA TYR A 293 -15.09 4.94 -9.26
C TYR A 293 -14.06 3.80 -9.33
N SER A 294 -13.89 3.21 -10.51
CA SER A 294 -12.95 2.12 -10.72
C SER A 294 -12.73 1.89 -12.22
N GLU A 295 -11.50 2.04 -12.71
CA GLU A 295 -11.20 1.94 -14.16
C GLU A 295 -11.53 0.57 -14.76
N TYR A 296 -11.37 -0.49 -13.96
CA TYR A 296 -11.69 -1.85 -14.39
C TYR A 296 -13.07 -2.33 -13.91
N SER A 297 -13.94 -1.43 -13.42
CA SER A 297 -15.28 -1.78 -12.88
C SER A 297 -16.08 -2.69 -13.81
N ARG A 298 -16.05 -2.40 -15.12
CA ARG A 298 -16.79 -3.14 -16.15
C ARG A 298 -16.38 -4.60 -16.33
N TYR A 299 -15.18 -4.99 -15.89
CA TYR A 299 -14.68 -6.35 -16.07
C TYR A 299 -15.07 -7.27 -14.90
N TRP A 300 -15.45 -6.70 -13.76
CA TRP A 300 -15.76 -7.47 -12.57
C TRP A 300 -17.24 -7.91 -12.53
N PRO A 301 -17.54 -9.04 -11.87
CA PRO A 301 -18.90 -9.47 -11.64
C PRO A 301 -19.77 -8.42 -10.94
N THR A 302 -21.08 -8.49 -11.18
CA THR A 302 -22.10 -7.61 -10.57
C THR A 302 -22.79 -8.20 -9.35
N SER A 303 -22.49 -9.45 -9.01
CA SER A 303 -23.04 -10.17 -7.87
C SER A 303 -22.00 -11.12 -7.28
N ILE A 304 -22.13 -11.39 -5.99
CA ILE A 304 -21.33 -12.36 -5.25
C ILE A 304 -22.17 -13.63 -5.04
N ASP A 305 -21.58 -14.81 -5.22
CA ASP A 305 -22.26 -16.09 -5.01
C ASP A 305 -22.55 -16.35 -3.54
N TYR A 306 -23.56 -17.16 -3.24
CA TYR A 306 -23.98 -17.47 -1.86
C TYR A 306 -22.83 -18.00 -0.97
N ARG A 307 -21.89 -18.77 -1.54
CA ARG A 307 -20.73 -19.33 -0.81
C ARG A 307 -19.74 -18.26 -0.36
N GLN A 308 -19.74 -17.11 -1.00
CA GLN A 308 -18.80 -16.00 -0.80
C GLN A 308 -19.39 -14.91 0.12
N ARG A 309 -20.63 -15.08 0.60
CA ARG A 309 -21.23 -14.22 1.64
C ARG A 309 -20.57 -14.34 3.02
N SER A 310 -19.70 -15.33 3.23
CA SER A 310 -18.93 -15.47 4.48
C SER A 310 -17.75 -14.50 4.59
N ILE A 311 -17.44 -13.76 3.51
CA ILE A 311 -16.35 -12.78 3.50
C ILE A 311 -16.71 -11.65 4.48
N ARG A 312 -15.84 -11.45 5.48
CA ARG A 312 -16.02 -10.36 6.44
C ARG A 312 -15.66 -9.03 5.79
N THR A 313 -16.54 -8.04 5.95
CA THR A 313 -16.31 -6.66 5.51
C THR A 313 -15.03 -6.06 6.09
N SER A 314 -14.73 -6.36 7.36
CA SER A 314 -13.50 -5.89 8.03
C SER A 314 -12.23 -6.39 7.37
N THR A 315 -12.23 -7.63 6.86
CA THR A 315 -11.09 -8.22 6.17
C THR A 315 -10.82 -7.52 4.84
N VAL A 316 -11.87 -7.24 4.06
CA VAL A 316 -11.74 -6.50 2.80
C VAL A 316 -11.30 -5.05 3.06
N ALA A 317 -11.87 -4.41 4.09
CA ALA A 317 -11.48 -3.06 4.48
C ALA A 317 -9.99 -2.97 4.87
N GLN A 318 -9.50 -3.89 5.72
CA GLN A 318 -8.10 -3.95 6.13
C GLN A 318 -7.16 -4.18 4.94
N LEU A 319 -7.51 -5.09 4.04
CA LEU A 319 -6.70 -5.37 2.86
C LEU A 319 -6.64 -4.17 1.90
N THR A 320 -7.79 -3.50 1.70
CA THR A 320 -7.89 -2.30 0.85
C THR A 320 -7.07 -1.15 1.45
N GLN A 321 -7.18 -0.95 2.78
CA GLN A 321 -6.40 0.06 3.50
C GLN A 321 -4.89 -0.20 3.42
N ALA A 322 -4.45 -1.43 3.66
CA ALA A 322 -3.03 -1.80 3.57
C ALA A 322 -2.46 -1.58 2.16
N LEU A 323 -3.26 -1.83 1.12
CA LEU A 323 -2.86 -1.54 -0.26
C LEU A 323 -2.85 -0.05 -0.56
N PHE A 324 -3.79 0.71 0.01
CA PHE A 324 -3.79 2.16 -0.15
C PHE A 324 -2.55 2.80 0.50
N GLU A 325 -2.18 2.38 1.71
CA GLU A 325 -0.95 2.81 2.38
C GLU A 325 0.30 2.49 1.54
N HIS A 326 0.32 1.31 0.91
CA HIS A 326 1.36 0.94 -0.04
C HIS A 326 1.40 1.85 -1.29
N ILE A 327 0.24 2.18 -1.86
CA ILE A 327 0.11 3.12 -2.98
C ILE A 327 0.59 4.53 -2.58
N GLN A 328 0.29 4.98 -1.37
CA GLN A 328 0.75 6.27 -0.84
C GLN A 328 2.28 6.31 -0.72
N ALA A 329 2.87 5.23 -0.20
CA ALA A 329 4.33 5.08 -0.07
C ALA A 329 5.05 4.91 -1.42
N SER A 330 4.32 4.63 -2.50
CA SER A 330 4.92 4.40 -3.81
C SER A 330 5.42 5.69 -4.46
N LYS A 331 6.73 5.70 -4.80
CA LYS A 331 7.42 6.86 -5.37
C LYS A 331 7.19 6.99 -6.87
N TYR A 332 7.33 5.90 -7.61
CA TYR A 332 7.35 5.92 -9.08
C TYR A 332 6.02 5.51 -9.74
N LEU A 333 4.90 5.64 -9.03
CA LEU A 333 3.60 5.32 -9.62
C LEU A 333 3.16 6.47 -10.56
N PRO A 334 2.75 6.18 -11.82
CA PRO A 334 2.30 7.22 -12.75
C PRO A 334 1.19 8.09 -12.16
N ILE A 335 1.29 9.41 -12.34
CA ILE A 335 0.41 10.41 -11.73
C ILE A 335 -1.07 10.13 -12.01
N GLN A 336 -1.40 9.76 -13.26
CA GLN A 336 -2.78 9.46 -13.66
C GLN A 336 -3.33 8.25 -12.90
N ILE A 337 -2.53 7.18 -12.80
CA ILE A 337 -2.90 5.97 -12.04
C ILE A 337 -3.04 6.33 -10.56
N LYS A 338 -2.06 7.05 -9.98
CA LYS A 338 -2.10 7.44 -8.56
C LYS A 338 -3.36 8.25 -8.23
N SER A 339 -3.67 9.28 -9.03
CA SER A 339 -4.90 10.09 -8.84
C SER A 339 -6.18 9.25 -8.95
N SER A 340 -6.26 8.34 -9.94
CA SER A 340 -7.40 7.42 -10.12
C SER A 340 -7.66 6.53 -8.89
N LEU A 341 -6.59 6.08 -8.22
CA LEU A 341 -6.65 5.23 -7.04
C LEU A 341 -7.04 6.01 -5.79
N TYR A 342 -6.53 7.23 -5.63
CA TYR A 342 -6.97 8.12 -4.55
C TYR A 342 -8.45 8.44 -4.69
N ARG A 343 -8.94 8.72 -5.90
CA ARG A 343 -10.37 8.91 -6.13
C ARG A 343 -11.20 7.69 -5.72
N THR A 344 -10.79 6.50 -6.13
CA THR A 344 -11.44 5.24 -5.74
C THR A 344 -11.52 5.10 -4.20
N GLN A 345 -10.42 5.43 -3.49
CA GLN A 345 -10.38 5.40 -2.04
C GLN A 345 -11.28 6.48 -1.39
N ALA A 346 -11.38 7.67 -1.99
CA ALA A 346 -12.27 8.73 -1.51
C ALA A 346 -13.75 8.33 -1.63
N ASP A 347 -14.14 7.65 -2.71
CA ASP A 347 -15.49 7.08 -2.88
C ASP A 347 -15.78 5.99 -1.82
N ILE A 348 -14.78 5.19 -1.46
CA ILE A 348 -14.87 4.19 -0.37
C ILE A 348 -15.12 4.91 0.98
N TYR A 349 -14.35 5.95 1.32
CA TYR A 349 -14.58 6.72 2.54
C TYR A 349 -15.94 7.42 2.55
N LEU A 350 -16.40 7.89 1.39
CA LEU A 350 -17.73 8.50 1.27
C LEU A 350 -18.84 7.46 1.52
N THR A 351 -18.68 6.25 1.00
CA THR A 351 -19.57 5.11 1.27
C THR A 351 -19.62 4.75 2.76
N LEU A 352 -18.48 4.85 3.44
CA LEU A 352 -18.36 4.67 4.89
C LEU A 352 -18.87 5.86 5.73
N GLN A 353 -19.42 6.90 5.09
CA GLN A 353 -19.85 8.14 5.75
C GLN A 353 -18.71 8.86 6.51
N GLN A 354 -17.45 8.59 6.14
CA GLN A 354 -16.28 9.27 6.66
C GLN A 354 -16.00 10.52 5.82
N TYR A 355 -16.90 11.51 5.90
CA TYR A 355 -16.93 12.66 4.98
C TYR A 355 -15.64 13.51 5.01
N THR A 356 -15.04 13.73 6.19
CA THR A 356 -13.78 14.49 6.31
C THR A 356 -12.62 13.78 5.61
N GLN A 357 -12.52 12.46 5.78
CA GLN A 357 -11.47 11.65 5.12
C GLN A 357 -11.71 11.58 3.61
N ALA A 358 -12.96 11.42 3.18
CA ALA A 358 -13.31 11.48 1.76
C ALA A 358 -12.86 12.81 1.14
N MET A 359 -13.18 13.95 1.78
CA MET A 359 -12.74 15.28 1.33
C MET A 359 -11.21 15.40 1.26
N HIS A 360 -10.50 14.96 2.29
CA HIS A 360 -9.04 14.94 2.31
C HIS A 360 -8.47 14.21 1.08
N ILE A 361 -8.93 12.98 0.83
CA ILE A 361 -8.41 12.15 -0.26
C ILE A 361 -8.83 12.66 -1.65
N TYR A 362 -10.03 13.23 -1.82
CA TYR A 362 -10.39 13.90 -3.09
C TYR A 362 -9.46 15.07 -3.40
N ILE A 363 -9.16 15.89 -2.39
CA ILE A 363 -8.27 17.03 -2.56
C ILE A 363 -6.84 16.56 -2.88
N ASP A 364 -6.37 15.49 -2.24
CA ASP A 364 -5.10 14.84 -2.58
C ASP A 364 -5.07 14.39 -4.04
N ALA A 365 -6.11 13.69 -4.51
CA ALA A 365 -6.20 13.22 -5.90
C ALA A 365 -6.06 14.38 -6.90
N ILE A 366 -6.80 15.47 -6.67
CA ILE A 366 -6.74 16.68 -7.52
C ILE A 366 -5.36 17.33 -7.42
N SER A 367 -4.77 17.38 -6.22
CA SER A 367 -3.44 17.98 -6.02
C SER A 367 -2.34 17.22 -6.75
N ILE A 368 -2.41 15.89 -6.77
CA ILE A 368 -1.48 15.00 -7.49
C ILE A 368 -1.61 15.25 -8.99
N GLU A 369 -2.83 15.26 -9.51
CA GLU A 369 -3.10 15.44 -10.94
C GLU A 369 -2.65 16.83 -11.44
N THR A 370 -2.84 17.87 -10.62
CA THR A 370 -2.60 19.28 -11.01
C THR A 370 -1.22 19.81 -10.61
N ALA A 371 -0.36 18.97 -10.03
CA ALA A 371 0.91 19.37 -9.40
C ALA A 371 0.72 20.56 -8.42
N ILE A 372 -0.10 20.33 -7.38
CA ILE A 372 -0.51 21.32 -6.37
C ILE A 372 -1.20 22.54 -6.99
N PHE A 373 -2.17 22.29 -7.88
CA PHE A 373 -2.99 23.33 -8.50
C PHE A 373 -2.15 24.33 -9.33
N SER A 374 -0.96 23.91 -9.78
CA SER A 374 -0.02 24.73 -10.57
C SER A 374 -0.32 24.62 -12.06
N SER A 375 -0.67 23.42 -12.51
CA SER A 375 -1.10 23.17 -13.89
C SER A 375 -2.61 23.41 -14.03
N PRO A 376 -3.07 24.01 -15.14
CA PRO A 376 -4.49 24.10 -15.46
C PRO A 376 -4.99 22.73 -15.93
N VAL A 377 -4.99 21.71 -15.08
CA VAL A 377 -5.65 20.44 -15.40
C VAL A 377 -7.12 20.55 -15.03
N VAL A 378 -7.96 21.05 -15.96
CA VAL A 378 -9.43 20.89 -15.92
C VAL A 378 -10.02 21.00 -17.34
N SER A 379 -9.50 20.27 -18.32
CA SER A 379 -10.37 19.84 -19.43
C SER A 379 -11.08 18.58 -18.92
N GLN A 380 -12.28 18.76 -18.37
CA GLN A 380 -13.13 17.71 -17.80
C GLN A 380 -12.66 17.17 -16.43
N GLN A 381 -12.80 17.98 -15.37
CA GLN A 381 -12.94 17.35 -14.05
C GLN A 381 -14.17 16.45 -14.11
N ASP A 382 -14.04 15.24 -13.58
CA ASP A 382 -15.16 14.31 -13.56
C ASP A 382 -16.25 14.87 -12.64
N ASP A 383 -17.35 15.28 -13.25
CA ASP A 383 -18.53 15.82 -12.55
C ASP A 383 -18.98 14.92 -11.41
N THR A 384 -18.78 13.60 -11.50
CA THR A 384 -19.13 12.66 -10.44
C THR A 384 -18.28 12.87 -9.19
N MET A 385 -16.97 13.10 -9.34
CA MET A 385 -16.06 13.39 -8.23
C MET A 385 -16.46 14.71 -7.55
N ILE A 386 -16.73 15.76 -8.32
CA ILE A 386 -17.18 17.06 -7.79
C ILE A 386 -18.52 16.93 -7.07
N ARG A 387 -19.47 16.18 -7.62
CA ARG A 387 -20.75 15.89 -6.95
C ARG A 387 -20.55 15.13 -5.65
N ASN A 388 -19.60 14.21 -5.59
CA ASN A 388 -19.27 13.48 -4.36
C ASN A 388 -18.60 14.38 -3.31
N MET A 389 -17.75 15.33 -3.71
CA MET A 389 -17.23 16.38 -2.82
C MET A 389 -18.35 17.28 -2.28
N ILE A 390 -19.32 17.67 -3.12
CA ILE A 390 -20.50 18.43 -2.70
C ILE A 390 -21.29 17.65 -1.64
N LYS A 391 -21.55 16.35 -1.87
CA LYS A 391 -22.22 15.49 -0.89
C LYS A 391 -21.46 15.44 0.44
N ALA A 392 -20.14 15.26 0.40
CA ALA A 392 -19.34 15.20 1.62
C ALA A 392 -19.37 16.54 2.40
N ALA A 393 -19.20 17.67 1.71
CA ALA A 393 -19.25 18.99 2.33
C ALA A 393 -20.65 19.33 2.91
N LEU A 394 -21.73 18.91 2.24
CA LEU A 394 -23.09 19.02 2.75
C LEU A 394 -23.26 18.28 4.09
N GLN A 395 -22.77 17.04 4.17
CA GLN A 395 -22.88 16.22 5.38
C GLN A 395 -22.03 16.73 6.55
N LEU A 396 -21.00 17.54 6.27
CA LEU A 396 -20.18 18.22 7.28
C LEU A 396 -20.79 19.57 7.74
N GLY A 397 -21.83 20.07 7.06
CA GLY A 397 -22.41 21.39 7.32
C GLY A 397 -21.54 22.56 6.83
N TYR A 398 -20.69 22.32 5.82
CA TYR A 398 -19.82 23.33 5.21
C TYR A 398 -20.49 23.96 3.98
N HIS A 399 -21.52 24.75 4.22
CA HIS A 399 -22.40 25.28 3.17
C HIS A 399 -21.73 26.31 2.25
N THR A 400 -20.75 27.07 2.74
CA THR A 400 -19.98 28.03 1.92
C THR A 400 -19.03 27.28 0.97
N GLN A 401 -18.42 26.20 1.46
CA GLN A 401 -17.64 25.28 0.63
C GLN A 401 -18.52 24.66 -0.45
N VAL A 402 -19.73 24.20 -0.11
CA VAL A 402 -20.69 23.66 -1.09
C VAL A 402 -20.97 24.67 -2.20
N ALA A 403 -21.31 25.91 -1.85
CA ALA A 403 -21.56 26.97 -2.84
C ALA A 403 -20.35 27.24 -3.75
N CYS A 404 -19.13 27.16 -3.22
CA CYS A 404 -17.90 27.31 -3.99
C CYS A 404 -17.63 26.12 -4.91
N ILE A 405 -17.78 24.89 -4.40
CA ILE A 405 -17.52 23.65 -5.15
C ILE A 405 -18.56 23.48 -6.27
N CYS A 406 -19.83 23.86 -6.07
CA CYS A 406 -20.85 23.77 -7.12
C CYS A 406 -20.51 24.57 -8.38
N GLN A 407 -19.74 25.66 -8.28
CA GLN A 407 -19.31 26.44 -9.45
C GLN A 407 -18.32 25.66 -10.34
N LEU A 408 -17.67 24.61 -9.83
CA LEU A 408 -16.76 23.75 -10.59
C LEU A 408 -17.50 22.92 -11.65
N LEU A 409 -18.79 22.65 -11.46
CA LEU A 409 -19.62 21.93 -12.42
C LEU A 409 -19.86 22.77 -13.69
N PRO A 410 -20.01 22.15 -14.87
CA PRO A 410 -20.36 22.85 -16.11
C PRO A 410 -21.66 23.66 -15.99
N THR A 411 -22.64 23.11 -15.26
CA THR A 411 -23.90 23.76 -14.89
C THR A 411 -24.06 23.74 -13.38
N PRO A 412 -23.85 24.87 -12.67
CA PRO A 412 -24.03 24.94 -11.23
C PRO A 412 -25.47 24.59 -10.81
N ASP A 413 -25.60 23.77 -9.77
CA ASP A 413 -26.91 23.44 -9.19
C ASP A 413 -27.37 24.55 -8.23
N TYR A 414 -27.97 25.60 -8.79
CA TYR A 414 -28.43 26.75 -8.02
C TYR A 414 -29.48 26.40 -6.95
N ASN A 415 -30.25 25.32 -7.12
CA ASN A 415 -31.23 24.90 -6.11
C ASN A 415 -30.53 24.44 -4.83
N ILE A 416 -29.49 23.62 -4.96
CA ILE A 416 -28.68 23.21 -3.81
C ILE A 416 -27.96 24.42 -3.22
N ILE A 417 -27.36 25.27 -4.06
CA ILE A 417 -26.58 26.42 -3.58
C ILE A 417 -27.48 27.38 -2.76
N PHE A 418 -28.61 27.80 -3.30
CA PHE A 418 -29.48 28.75 -2.59
C PHE A 418 -30.10 28.15 -1.33
N LYS A 419 -30.48 26.86 -1.36
CA LYS A 419 -30.96 26.19 -0.15
C LYS A 419 -29.89 26.13 0.94
N THR A 420 -28.66 25.78 0.58
CA THR A 420 -27.55 25.68 1.55
C THR A 420 -27.13 27.04 2.12
N LEU A 421 -27.12 28.09 1.31
CA LEU A 421 -26.82 29.45 1.79
C LEU A 421 -27.90 30.02 2.72
N GLN A 422 -29.12 29.47 2.69
CA GLN A 422 -30.21 29.83 3.60
C GLN A 422 -30.15 29.12 4.96
N GLU A 423 -29.31 28.09 5.12
CA GLU A 423 -29.17 27.35 6.40
C GLU A 423 -28.62 28.24 7.52
N ASN A 424 -29.22 28.17 8.70
CA ASN A 424 -28.95 29.09 9.81
C ASN A 424 -27.61 28.84 10.52
N TYR A 425 -27.05 27.63 10.39
CA TYR A 425 -25.77 27.24 10.97
C TYR A 425 -24.77 27.01 9.83
N MET A 426 -23.57 27.56 9.96
CA MET A 426 -22.47 27.35 9.02
C MET A 426 -21.24 26.93 9.83
N ASN A 427 -20.74 25.73 9.59
CA ASN A 427 -19.58 25.20 10.31
C ASN A 427 -18.24 25.54 9.65
N ASP A 428 -18.25 26.17 8.47
CA ASP A 428 -17.04 26.57 7.75
C ASP A 428 -16.61 28.01 8.04
N ASP A 429 -15.30 28.30 7.91
CA ASP A 429 -14.73 29.65 8.00
C ASP A 429 -15.19 30.51 6.79
N ILE A 430 -16.46 30.96 6.85
CA ILE A 430 -17.23 31.57 5.76
C ILE A 430 -16.45 32.66 5.01
N ASP A 431 -15.69 33.49 5.73
CA ASP A 431 -15.05 34.69 5.18
C ASP A 431 -13.85 34.36 4.27
N ASP A 432 -13.15 33.24 4.50
CA ASP A 432 -11.99 32.82 3.70
C ASP A 432 -12.40 32.33 2.29
N TYR A 433 -13.68 31.99 2.09
CA TYR A 433 -14.19 31.41 0.85
C TYR A 433 -14.84 32.42 -0.10
N TYR A 434 -15.21 33.63 0.35
CA TYR A 434 -15.85 34.61 -0.55
C TYR A 434 -14.98 34.98 -1.74
N GLU A 435 -13.66 35.05 -1.53
CA GLU A 435 -12.72 35.34 -2.62
C GLU A 435 -12.68 34.23 -3.68
N CYS A 436 -13.20 33.04 -3.36
CA CYS A 436 -13.27 31.90 -4.26
C CYS A 436 -14.52 31.91 -5.15
N ILE A 437 -15.49 32.82 -4.92
CA ILE A 437 -16.72 32.89 -5.73
C ILE A 437 -16.46 33.73 -6.99
N TRP A 438 -16.85 33.20 -8.15
CA TRP A 438 -16.78 33.89 -9.44
C TRP A 438 -18.14 34.12 -10.11
N ASP A 439 -19.20 33.51 -9.58
CA ASP A 439 -20.57 33.74 -10.03
C ASP A 439 -21.21 34.93 -9.30
N LEU A 440 -21.62 35.94 -10.07
CA LEU A 440 -22.27 37.15 -9.55
C LEU A 440 -23.62 36.84 -8.88
N ALA A 441 -24.43 35.94 -9.44
CA ALA A 441 -25.73 35.60 -8.88
C ALA A 441 -25.60 34.94 -7.50
N LEU A 442 -24.53 34.16 -7.31
CA LEU A 442 -24.21 33.59 -6.00
C LEU A 442 -23.75 34.65 -5.00
N LEU A 443 -22.91 35.60 -5.43
CA LEU A 443 -22.49 36.71 -4.58
C LEU A 443 -23.66 37.59 -4.16
N GLU A 444 -24.60 37.89 -5.07
CA GLU A 444 -25.80 38.66 -4.77
C GLU A 444 -26.70 37.94 -3.76
N SER A 445 -26.95 36.65 -3.97
CA SER A 445 -27.73 35.83 -3.02
C SER A 445 -27.06 35.76 -1.65
N LEU A 446 -25.74 35.58 -1.59
CA LEU A 446 -24.97 35.61 -0.35
C LEU A 446 -25.09 36.97 0.36
N ILE A 447 -24.94 38.08 -0.36
CA ILE A 447 -25.08 39.44 0.20
C ILE A 447 -26.48 39.64 0.79
N ASN A 448 -27.52 39.19 0.10
CA ASN A 448 -28.90 39.27 0.57
C ASN A 448 -29.10 38.45 1.86
N ASN A 449 -28.61 37.20 1.89
CA ASN A 449 -28.69 36.35 3.07
C ASN A 449 -27.92 36.95 4.27
N LEU A 450 -26.72 37.49 4.06
CA LEU A 450 -25.94 38.15 5.10
C LEU A 450 -26.66 39.41 5.63
N SER A 451 -27.33 40.16 4.75
CA SER A 451 -28.12 41.34 5.13
C SER A 451 -29.34 40.96 5.97
N LEU A 452 -30.06 39.89 5.60
CA LEU A 452 -31.22 39.41 6.35
C LEU A 452 -30.84 38.92 7.77
N ARG A 453 -29.61 38.40 7.92
CA ARG A 453 -29.07 37.92 9.21
C ARG A 453 -28.40 39.01 10.05
N GLY A 454 -28.23 40.22 9.51
CA GLY A 454 -27.56 41.32 10.20
C GLY A 454 -26.03 41.22 10.27
N TYR A 455 -25.39 40.37 9.45
CA TYR A 455 -23.93 40.24 9.39
C TYR A 455 -23.29 41.33 8.51
N GLU A 456 -23.35 42.58 8.97
CA GLU A 456 -22.92 43.75 8.19
C GLU A 456 -21.42 43.76 7.83
N ASP A 457 -20.54 43.21 8.68
CA ASP A 457 -19.11 43.11 8.37
C ASP A 457 -18.82 42.16 7.21
N LYS A 458 -19.46 40.98 7.24
CA LYS A 458 -19.34 39.96 6.20
C LYS A 458 -19.97 40.42 4.89
N LYS A 459 -21.11 41.10 4.98
CA LYS A 459 -21.77 41.74 3.84
C LYS A 459 -20.86 42.78 3.18
N ARG A 460 -20.20 43.65 3.95
CA ARG A 460 -19.23 44.62 3.42
C ARG A 460 -18.08 43.95 2.69
N LEU A 461 -17.59 42.82 3.20
CA LEU A 461 -16.56 42.01 2.54
C LEU A 461 -17.06 41.42 1.21
N ALA A 462 -18.24 40.81 1.19
CA ALA A 462 -18.84 40.25 -0.02
C ALA A 462 -19.12 41.34 -1.10
N ILE A 463 -19.61 42.53 -0.70
CA ILE A 463 -19.79 43.67 -1.60
C ILE A 463 -18.46 44.12 -2.21
N ARG A 464 -17.38 44.15 -1.43
CA ARG A 464 -16.04 44.50 -1.93
C ARG A 464 -15.58 43.52 -3.01
N ILE A 465 -15.85 42.23 -2.84
CA ILE A 465 -15.49 41.20 -3.81
C ILE A 465 -16.33 41.35 -5.07
N CYS A 466 -17.64 41.56 -4.96
CA CYS A 466 -18.52 41.80 -6.11
C CYS A 466 -18.07 43.00 -6.98
N LYS A 467 -17.46 44.02 -6.36
CA LYS A 467 -16.91 45.20 -7.06
C LYS A 467 -15.55 44.99 -7.75
N GLN A 468 -14.97 43.78 -7.70
CA GLN A 468 -13.73 43.48 -8.40
C GLN A 468 -13.93 43.57 -9.92
N LYS A 469 -13.03 44.29 -10.62
CA LYS A 469 -13.11 44.50 -12.08
C LYS A 469 -13.11 43.18 -12.87
N ASP A 470 -12.46 42.15 -12.34
CA ASP A 470 -12.33 40.84 -12.97
C ASP A 470 -13.66 40.07 -13.03
N LEU A 471 -14.64 40.42 -12.19
CA LEU A 471 -15.98 39.81 -12.14
C LEU A 471 -17.02 40.53 -12.99
N ASN A 472 -16.62 41.57 -13.74
CA ASN A 472 -17.55 42.31 -14.59
C ASN A 472 -18.13 41.41 -15.68
N GLY A 473 -19.47 41.32 -15.76
CA GLY A 473 -20.18 40.52 -16.75
C GLY A 473 -19.92 40.94 -18.21
N ASN A 474 -19.42 42.16 -18.42
CA ASN A 474 -19.05 42.68 -19.74
C ASN A 474 -17.59 42.33 -20.15
N ASN A 475 -16.84 41.62 -19.31
CA ASN A 475 -15.49 41.16 -19.64
C ASN A 475 -15.52 40.16 -20.80
N SER A 476 -14.46 40.15 -21.61
CA SER A 476 -14.30 39.14 -22.66
C SER A 476 -14.19 37.73 -22.08
N ASP A 477 -14.53 36.72 -22.88
CA ASP A 477 -14.46 35.31 -22.48
C ASP A 477 -13.06 34.90 -22.01
N GLU A 478 -12.00 35.44 -22.61
CA GLU A 478 -10.63 35.18 -22.20
C GLU A 478 -10.33 35.68 -20.78
N ILE A 479 -10.78 36.90 -20.45
CA ILE A 479 -10.63 37.47 -19.11
C ILE A 479 -11.44 36.66 -18.10
N ARG A 480 -12.67 36.29 -18.46
CA ARG A 480 -13.55 35.47 -17.62
C ARG A 480 -12.95 34.09 -17.34
N LEU A 481 -12.45 33.41 -18.37
CA LEU A 481 -11.79 32.10 -18.23
C LEU A 481 -10.51 32.20 -17.39
N ARG A 482 -9.70 33.24 -17.58
CA ARG A 482 -8.50 33.49 -16.76
C ARG A 482 -8.87 33.71 -15.30
N MET A 483 -9.89 34.51 -15.02
CA MET A 483 -10.39 34.78 -13.68
C MET A 483 -10.91 33.49 -13.02
N ILE A 484 -11.73 32.70 -13.73
CA ILE A 484 -12.22 31.41 -13.24
C ILE A 484 -11.04 30.48 -12.87
N ARG A 485 -10.00 30.38 -13.71
CA ARG A 485 -8.81 29.57 -13.38
C ARG A 485 -8.13 30.04 -12.10
N VAL A 486 -8.01 31.34 -11.89
CA VAL A 486 -7.42 31.92 -10.66
C VAL A 486 -8.26 31.59 -9.45
N LYS A 487 -9.59 31.78 -9.52
CA LYS A 487 -10.54 31.54 -8.43
C LYS A 487 -10.65 30.04 -8.10
N ARG A 488 -10.68 29.15 -9.10
CA ARG A 488 -10.62 27.69 -8.91
C ARG A 488 -9.35 27.25 -8.18
N ARG A 489 -8.20 27.77 -8.60
CA ARG A 489 -6.93 27.49 -7.92
C ARG A 489 -6.92 28.00 -6.48
N LEU A 490 -7.54 29.16 -6.22
CA LEU A 490 -7.68 29.68 -4.87
C LEU A 490 -8.57 28.77 -4.02
N LEU A 491 -9.72 28.34 -4.55
CA LEU A 491 -10.63 27.40 -3.89
C LEU A 491 -9.91 26.13 -3.46
N PHE A 492 -9.22 25.45 -4.38
CA PHE A 492 -8.52 24.21 -4.04
C PHE A 492 -7.39 24.42 -3.03
N LYS A 493 -6.72 25.57 -3.03
CA LYS A 493 -5.72 25.90 -2.00
C LYS A 493 -6.35 26.11 -0.63
N GLN A 494 -7.52 26.76 -0.56
CA GLN A 494 -8.23 26.94 0.70
C GLN A 494 -8.74 25.61 1.25
N LEU A 495 -9.33 24.77 0.38
CA LEU A 495 -9.73 23.41 0.73
C LEU A 495 -8.52 22.59 1.20
N PHE A 496 -7.42 22.60 0.47
CA PHE A 496 -6.19 21.91 0.86
C PHE A 496 -5.68 22.38 2.23
N ALA A 497 -5.64 23.68 2.48
CA ALA A 497 -5.23 24.22 3.78
C ALA A 497 -6.19 23.83 4.90
N HIS A 498 -7.50 23.76 4.63
CA HIS A 498 -8.51 23.38 5.62
C HIS A 498 -8.43 21.90 6.00
N TYR A 499 -8.25 20.99 5.04
CA TYR A 499 -8.32 19.54 5.27
C TYR A 499 -6.95 18.88 5.52
N LEU A 500 -5.84 19.37 4.94
CA LEU A 500 -4.53 18.70 5.01
C LEU A 500 -3.52 19.37 5.95
N LEU A 501 -3.76 20.61 6.38
CA LEU A 501 -2.88 21.32 7.32
C LEU A 501 -3.59 21.56 8.66
N PRO A 502 -3.97 20.50 9.41
CA PRO A 502 -4.51 20.67 10.74
C PRO A 502 -3.36 21.04 11.67
N HIS A 503 -2.95 22.30 11.68
CA HIS A 503 -2.65 23.12 12.86
C HIS A 503 -2.01 24.46 12.48
N SER A 504 -2.79 25.51 12.76
CA SER A 504 -2.46 26.93 12.85
C SER A 504 -2.49 27.78 11.56
N ARG A 505 -3.16 28.92 11.69
CA ARG A 505 -3.36 29.99 10.71
C ARG A 505 -2.05 30.59 10.13
N LEU A 506 -0.89 30.16 10.62
CA LEU A 506 0.45 30.57 10.19
C LEU A 506 1.04 29.70 9.06
N TYR A 507 0.43 28.56 8.69
CA TYR A 507 1.03 27.54 7.81
C TYR A 507 0.66 27.66 6.32
N ARG A 508 0.10 28.79 5.87
CA ARG A 508 -0.36 29.01 4.48
C ARG A 508 0.75 29.40 3.48
N SER A 509 2.00 28.95 3.65
CA SER A 509 3.11 29.33 2.76
C SER A 509 3.33 28.33 1.62
N ARG A 510 3.70 28.84 0.44
CA ARG A 510 4.09 28.04 -0.75
C ARG A 510 5.21 27.04 -0.46
N ALA A 511 6.06 27.30 0.54
CA ALA A 511 7.19 26.45 0.89
C ALA A 511 6.75 25.16 1.63
N MET A 512 5.68 25.21 2.42
CA MET A 512 5.14 24.03 3.12
C MET A 512 4.29 23.15 2.21
N MET A 513 3.51 23.74 1.30
CA MET A 513 2.89 22.97 0.21
C MET A 513 3.94 22.20 -0.59
N LYS A 514 5.10 22.82 -0.87
CA LYS A 514 6.25 22.14 -1.48
C LYS A 514 6.86 21.05 -0.58
N PHE A 515 6.92 21.24 0.74
CA PHE A 515 7.48 20.24 1.67
C PHE A 515 6.58 19.00 1.82
N HIS A 516 5.27 19.17 1.96
CA HIS A 516 4.32 18.05 1.96
C HIS A 516 4.30 17.35 0.60
N TYR A 517 4.40 18.11 -0.50
CA TYR A 517 4.53 17.55 -1.84
C TYR A 517 5.86 16.82 -2.05
N GLN A 518 6.98 17.31 -1.51
CA GLN A 518 8.25 16.55 -1.53
C GLN A 518 8.11 15.19 -0.85
N GLN A 519 7.21 15.01 0.12
CA GLN A 519 6.92 13.70 0.70
C GLN A 519 6.01 12.82 -0.20
N ILE A 520 5.15 13.42 -1.03
CA ILE A 520 4.17 12.72 -1.90
C ILE A 520 4.73 12.43 -3.31
N THR A 521 5.65 13.28 -3.76
CA THR A 521 6.32 13.28 -5.06
C THR A 521 7.80 13.59 -4.82
N PHE A 522 8.58 12.56 -4.50
CA PHE A 522 10.00 12.65 -4.78
C PHE A 522 10.17 12.43 -6.29
N ASP A 523 10.57 13.49 -6.99
CA ASP A 523 11.23 13.38 -8.31
C ASP A 523 12.47 12.48 -8.22
#